data_AF-A0A086WF40-F1
#
_entry.id   AF-A0A086WF40-F1
#
_cell.length_a   1.000
_cell.length_b   1.000
_cell.length_c   1.000
_cell.angle_alpha   90.00
_cell.angle_beta   90.00
_cell.angle_gamma   90.00
#
_symmetry.space_group_name_H-M   'P 1'
#
loop_
_entity.id
_entity.type
_entity.pdbx_description
1 polymer ?
#
loop_
_entity_poly.entity_id
_entity_poly.type
_entity_poly.pdbx_seq_one_letter_code
_entity_poly.pdbx_strand_id
1 'polypeptide(L)'
;MGHDIKTFKEAIALMRRSWREASGFFLSIELWLMVLAAAGAVGGAWLAMMGDAWSLPVLVFGFGYIPARTVLHLKRVLAWPFI
;
A
#
# COMPACT_ATOMS: atom_id res chain seq x y z
N MET A 1 33.05 -26.72 2.83
CA MET A 1 31.59 -26.61 3.04
C MET A 1 31.09 -25.49 2.13
N GLY A 2 30.76 -25.85 0.88
CA GLY A 2 30.26 -24.94 -0.13
C GLY A 2 28.76 -25.13 -0.31
N HIS A 3 28.03 -24.03 -0.36
CA HIS A 3 26.75 -23.97 -1.08
C HIS A 3 26.90 -22.86 -2.10
N ASP A 4 27.20 -23.30 -3.31
CA ASP A 4 27.37 -22.53 -4.53
C ASP A 4 25.99 -21.93 -4.89
N ILE A 5 25.75 -20.68 -4.51
CA ILE A 5 24.59 -19.89 -4.91
C ILE A 5 24.73 -19.61 -6.42
N LYS A 6 24.50 -20.62 -7.25
CA LYS A 6 24.79 -20.53 -8.69
C LYS A 6 23.66 -21.00 -9.59
N THR A 7 22.54 -21.42 -9.01
CA THR A 7 21.39 -21.83 -9.81
C THR A 7 20.36 -20.71 -9.82
N PHE A 8 20.17 -20.07 -10.98
CA PHE A 8 19.09 -19.12 -11.27
C PHE A 8 17.71 -19.63 -10.80
N LYS A 9 17.55 -20.96 -10.79
CA LYS A 9 16.39 -21.68 -10.27
C LYS A 9 16.19 -21.55 -8.75
N GLU A 10 17.26 -21.50 -7.96
CA GLU A 10 17.19 -21.23 -6.52
C GLU A 10 16.89 -19.76 -6.25
N ALA A 11 17.47 -18.83 -7.02
CA ALA A 11 17.12 -17.42 -6.94
C ALA A 11 15.63 -17.19 -7.29
N ILE A 12 15.12 -17.86 -8.32
CA ILE A 12 13.69 -17.84 -8.67
C ILE A 12 12.84 -18.50 -7.60
N ALA A 13 13.27 -19.62 -7.01
CA ALA A 13 12.53 -20.28 -5.93
C ALA A 13 12.47 -19.41 -4.67
N LEU A 14 13.58 -18.75 -4.32
CA LEU A 14 13.66 -17.79 -3.22
C LEU A 14 12.77 -16.60 -3.51
N MET A 15 12.87 -16.01 -4.70
CA MET A 15 12.04 -14.86 -5.11
C MET A 15 10.56 -15.21 -5.15
N ARG A 16 10.18 -16.40 -5.64
CA ARG A 16 8.78 -16.87 -5.65
C ARG A 16 8.26 -17.14 -4.24
N ARG A 17 9.11 -17.63 -3.33
CA ARG A 17 8.73 -17.84 -1.92
C ARG A 17 8.55 -16.51 -1.21
N SER A 18 9.52 -15.60 -1.32
CA SER A 18 9.41 -14.23 -0.81
C SER A 18 8.22 -13.49 -1.41
N TRP A 19 7.94 -13.67 -2.70
CA TRP A 19 6.76 -13.13 -3.35
C TRP A 19 5.46 -13.69 -2.78
N ARG A 20 5.42 -14.97 -2.43
CA ARG A 20 4.23 -15.62 -1.87
C ARG A 20 3.99 -15.21 -0.41
N GLU A 21 5.05 -15.08 0.38
CA GLU A 21 5.00 -14.51 1.73
C GLU A 21 4.58 -13.02 1.70
N ALA A 22 5.16 -12.23 0.79
CA ALA A 22 4.81 -10.82 0.62
C ALA A 22 3.47 -10.62 -0.09
N SER A 23 2.94 -11.63 -0.79
CA SER A 23 1.70 -11.49 -1.56
C SER A 23 0.51 -11.16 -0.67
N GLY A 24 0.47 -11.68 0.57
CA GLY A 24 -0.57 -11.30 1.55
C GLY A 24 -0.51 -9.82 1.93
N PHE A 25 0.69 -9.24 1.96
CA PHE A 25 0.90 -7.81 2.19
C PHE A 25 0.56 -6.97 0.95
N PHE A 26 0.92 -7.42 -0.25
CA PHE A 26 0.58 -6.75 -1.51
C PHE A 26 -0.91 -6.83 -1.88
N LEU A 27 -1.60 -7.91 -1.50
CA LEU A 27 -3.05 -8.03 -1.58
C LEU A 27 -3.78 -7.38 -0.40
N SER A 28 -3.05 -6.88 0.60
CA SER A 28 -3.66 -6.22 1.74
C SER A 28 -4.39 -4.97 1.25
N ILE A 29 -5.67 -4.89 1.59
CA ILE A 29 -6.51 -3.75 1.25
C ILE A 29 -5.96 -2.45 1.86
N GLU A 30 -5.21 -2.55 2.96
CA GLU A 30 -4.55 -1.40 3.59
C GLU A 30 -3.47 -0.78 2.69
N LEU A 31 -2.68 -1.62 1.99
CA LEU A 31 -1.67 -1.13 1.07
C LEU A 31 -2.32 -0.38 -0.09
N TRP A 32 -3.36 -0.98 -0.69
CA TRP A 32 -4.10 -0.35 -1.79
C TRP A 32 -4.80 0.93 -1.38
N LEU A 33 -5.33 0.99 -0.15
CA LEU A 33 -5.91 2.22 0.39
C LEU A 33 -4.84 3.31 0.65
N MET A 34 -3.64 2.95 1.12
CA MET A 34 -2.51 3.90 1.21
C MET A 34 -2.08 4.40 -0.17
N VAL A 35 -1.99 3.51 -1.17
CA VAL A 35 -1.67 3.89 -2.55
C VAL A 35 -2.73 4.81 -3.12
N LEU A 36 -4.01 4.51 -2.90
CA LEU A 36 -5.13 5.35 -3.35
C LEU A 36 -5.14 6.71 -2.66
N ALA A 37 -4.83 6.77 -1.36
CA ALA A 37 -4.72 8.01 -0.62
C ALA A 37 -3.55 8.87 -1.11
N ALA A 38 -2.39 8.26 -1.40
CA ALA A 38 -1.24 8.95 -1.97
C ALA A 38 -1.54 9.46 -3.39
N ALA A 39 -2.14 8.63 -4.24
CA ALA A 39 -2.59 9.02 -5.58
C ALA A 39 -3.64 10.14 -5.52
N GLY A 40 -4.57 10.10 -4.57
CA GLY A 40 -5.55 11.15 -4.31
C GLY A 40 -4.90 12.44 -3.83
N ALA A 41 -3.91 12.39 -2.93
CA ALA A 41 -3.21 13.59 -2.48
C ALA A 41 -2.46 14.27 -3.65
N VAL A 42 -1.74 13.50 -4.46
CA VAL A 42 -0.97 14.03 -5.61
C VAL A 42 -1.91 14.50 -6.72
N GLY A 43 -2.88 13.68 -7.11
CA GLY A 43 -3.85 14.01 -8.16
C GLY A 43 -4.77 15.17 -7.75
N GLY A 44 -5.18 15.21 -6.48
CA GLY A 44 -5.95 16.31 -5.90
C GLY A 44 -5.15 17.61 -5.84
N ALA A 45 -3.86 17.56 -5.48
CA ALA A 45 -2.98 18.73 -5.54
C ALA A 45 -2.82 19.26 -6.98
N TRP A 46 -2.71 18.35 -7.96
CA TRP A 46 -2.64 18.70 -9.37
C TRP A 46 -3.95 19.32 -9.89
N LEU A 47 -5.11 18.74 -9.55
CA LEU A 47 -6.43 19.30 -9.84
C LEU A 47 -6.63 20.67 -9.19
N ALA A 48 -6.11 20.86 -7.96
CA ALA A 48 -6.18 22.14 -7.26
C ALA A 48 -5.36 23.21 -7.99
N MET A 49 -4.19 22.86 -8.54
CA MET A 49 -3.41 23.76 -9.38
C MET A 49 -4.15 24.16 -10.67
N MET A 50 -4.98 23.27 -11.22
CA MET A 50 -5.84 23.55 -12.38
C MET A 50 -7.10 24.35 -12.02
N GLY A 51 -7.35 24.64 -10.74
CA GLY A 51 -8.54 25.34 -10.27
C GLY A 51 -9.81 24.50 -10.31
N ASP A 52 -9.68 23.17 -10.41
CA ASP A 52 -10.83 22.27 -10.50
C ASP A 52 -11.43 22.01 -9.11
N ALA A 53 -12.76 22.17 -8.98
CA ALA A 53 -13.49 21.95 -7.73
C ALA A 53 -13.48 20.49 -7.24
N TRP A 54 -13.24 19.52 -8.14
CA TRP A 54 -13.04 18.11 -7.81
C TRP A 54 -11.76 17.85 -7.02
N SER A 55 -10.83 18.81 -6.95
CA SER A 55 -9.65 18.71 -6.10
C SER A 55 -9.99 18.57 -4.61
N LEU A 56 -11.04 19.23 -4.14
CA LEU A 56 -11.45 19.24 -2.73
C LEU A 56 -11.85 17.85 -2.22
N PRO A 57 -12.82 17.14 -2.81
CA PRO A 57 -13.18 15.79 -2.34
C PRO A 57 -12.02 14.80 -2.47
N VAL A 58 -11.19 14.94 -3.51
CA VAL A 58 -10.04 14.06 -3.74
C VAL A 58 -8.94 14.29 -2.68
N LEU A 59 -8.65 15.54 -2.33
CA LEU A 59 -7.74 15.88 -1.23
C LEU A 59 -8.28 15.44 0.13
N VAL A 60 -9.56 15.70 0.40
CA VAL A 60 -10.22 15.27 1.65
C VAL A 60 -10.17 13.76 1.79
N PHE A 61 -10.35 13.01 0.71
CA PHE A 61 -10.19 11.56 0.73
C PHE A 61 -8.74 11.14 1.05
N GLY A 62 -7.75 11.75 0.37
CA GLY A 62 -6.33 11.45 0.59
C GLY A 62 -5.88 11.71 2.03
N PHE A 63 -6.24 12.87 2.60
CA PHE A 63 -5.88 13.23 3.97
C PHE A 63 -6.77 12.56 5.02
N GLY A 64 -8.06 12.42 4.77
CA GLY A 64 -9.04 11.80 5.65
C GLY A 64 -8.83 10.29 5.83
N TYR A 65 -8.15 9.65 4.89
CA TYR A 65 -7.75 8.25 5.03
C TYR A 65 -6.79 8.01 6.22
N ILE A 66 -5.92 8.97 6.56
CA ILE A 66 -4.97 8.83 7.67
C ILE A 66 -5.67 8.61 9.03
N PRO A 67 -6.60 9.48 9.48
CA PRO A 67 -7.34 9.23 10.71
C PRO A 67 -8.29 8.04 10.59
N ALA A 68 -8.90 7.80 9.41
CA ALA A 68 -9.77 6.64 9.19
C ALA A 68 -9.01 5.32 9.38
N ARG A 69 -7.75 5.25 8.93
CA ARG A 69 -6.84 4.11 9.15
C ARG A 69 -6.62 3.86 10.64
N THR A 70 -6.34 4.90 11.43
CA THR A 70 -6.21 4.77 12.90
C THR A 70 -7.49 4.23 13.54
N VAL A 71 -8.66 4.71 13.10
CA VAL A 71 -9.96 4.23 13.60
C VAL A 71 -10.24 2.78 13.21
N LEU A 72 -9.92 2.38 11.97
CA LEU A 72 -10.08 1.01 11.47
C LEU A 72 -9.23 0.01 12.27
N HIS A 73 -8.00 0.42 12.61
CA HIS A 73 -7.10 -0.36 13.48
C HIS A 73 -7.59 -0.42 14.92
N LEU A 74 -8.04 0.71 15.49
CA LEU A 74 -8.63 0.76 16.83
C LEU A 74 -9.87 -0.12 16.96
N LYS A 75 -10.69 -0.20 15.90
CA LYS A 75 -11.90 -1.03 15.86
C LYS A 75 -11.63 -2.51 15.54
N ARG A 76 -10.35 -2.92 15.36
CA ARG A 76 -9.96 -4.28 14.94
C ARG A 76 -10.62 -4.76 13.64
N VAL A 77 -11.16 -3.84 12.82
CA VAL A 77 -11.73 -4.18 11.50
C VAL A 77 -10.61 -4.51 10.53
N LEU A 78 -9.46 -3.86 10.70
CA LEU A 78 -8.21 -4.23 10.07
C LEU A 78 -7.32 -4.92 11.10
N ALA A 79 -6.93 -6.16 10.82
CA ALA A 79 -5.87 -6.82 11.57
C ALA A 79 -4.57 -6.05 11.33
N TRP A 80 -3.85 -5.72 12.39
CA TRP A 80 -2.54 -5.10 12.28
C TRP A 80 -1.62 -6.02 11.46
N PRO A 81 -1.05 -5.57 10.33
CA PRO A 81 -0.18 -6.42 9.52
C PRO A 81 1.18 -6.72 10.18
N PHE A 82 1.42 -6.25 11.42
CA PHE A 82 2.71 -6.32 12.12
C PHE A 82 2.63 -6.99 13.51
N ILE A 83 1.55 -7.71 13.84
CA ILE A 83 1.47 -8.57 15.03
C ILE A 83 1.38 -10.03 14.60
#